data_AF-A0A7Z9J192-F1
#
_entry.id   AF-A0A7Z9J192-F1
#
_cell.length_a   1.000
_cell.length_b   1.000
_cell.length_c   1.000
_cell.angle_alpha   90.00
_cell.angle_beta   90.00
_cell.angle_gamma   90.00
#
_symmetry.space_group_name_H-M   'P 1'
#
loop_
_entity.id
_entity.type
_entity.pdbx_description
1 polymer ?
#
loop_
_entity_poly.entity_id
_entity_poly.type
_entity_poly.pdbx_seq_one_letter_code
_entity_poly.pdbx_strand_id
1 'polypeptide(L)'
;MILIYLLTGFSFIFFLLTGIQGYFEFYVINANHATFGFFTAIIYLFTEVLVMFFFVGTGISIKDYIKEKGVSTEFHKKSLAIKRKLYPPTLANVFLVMTVFIIGGGVDTGSIPGWIHGVLFLFALYHFATTIRTQHTCFKDNTALIL
;
A
#
# COMPACT_ATOMS: atom_id res chain seq x y z
N MET A 1 5.58 4.10 12.99
CA MET A 1 6.44 4.05 11.77
C MET A 1 7.10 2.68 11.59
N ILE A 2 7.81 2.12 12.58
CA ILE A 2 8.47 0.79 12.47
C ILE A 2 7.48 -0.32 12.05
N LEU A 3 6.33 -0.42 12.74
CA LEU A 3 5.28 -1.39 12.40
C LEU A 3 4.82 -1.27 10.94
N ILE A 4 4.67 -0.04 10.43
CA ILE A 4 4.24 0.20 9.04
C ILE A 4 5.30 -0.34 8.07
N TYR A 5 6.58 -0.10 8.33
CA TYR A 5 7.65 -0.65 7.48
C TYR A 5 7.68 -2.18 7.51
N LEU A 6 7.52 -2.80 8.68
CA LEU A 6 7.47 -4.26 8.80
C LEU A 6 6.29 -4.82 8.00
N LEU A 7 5.09 -4.26 8.19
CA LEU A 7 3.90 -4.69 7.48
C LEU A 7 4.00 -4.45 5.98
N THR A 8 4.57 -3.32 5.54
CA THR A 8 4.82 -3.03 4.11
C THR A 8 5.77 -4.07 3.50
N GLY A 9 6.83 -4.44 4.22
CA GLY A 9 7.74 -5.51 3.81
C GLY A 9 7.03 -6.85 3.68
N PHE A 10 6.23 -7.24 4.68
CA PHE A 10 5.44 -8.47 4.61
C PHE A 10 4.42 -8.44 3.49
N SER A 11 3.67 -7.34 3.30
CA SER A 11 2.73 -7.18 2.20
C SER A 11 3.40 -7.32 0.84
N PHE A 12 4.59 -6.74 0.65
CA PHE A 12 5.33 -6.87 -0.60
C PHE A 12 5.78 -8.32 -0.84
N ILE A 13 6.33 -8.99 0.19
CA ILE A 13 6.75 -10.39 0.10
C ILE A 13 5.56 -11.30 -0.19
N PHE A 14 4.46 -11.13 0.53
CA PHE A 14 3.26 -11.94 0.33
C PHE A 14 2.66 -11.72 -1.05
N PHE A 15 2.57 -10.47 -1.52
CA PHE A 15 2.08 -10.17 -2.86
C PHE A 15 2.96 -10.79 -3.95
N LEU A 16 4.29 -10.73 -3.79
CA LEU A 16 5.22 -11.40 -4.67
C LEU A 16 5.02 -12.93 -4.65
N LEU A 17 4.94 -13.54 -3.46
CA LEU A 17 4.75 -14.97 -3.30
C LEU A 17 3.42 -15.44 -3.89
N THR A 18 2.32 -14.71 -3.69
CA THR A 18 1.03 -14.99 -4.31
C THR A 18 1.14 -14.99 -5.82
N GLY A 19 1.84 -14.00 -6.39
CA GLY A 19 2.06 -13.95 -7.85
C GLY A 19 2.84 -15.14 -8.37
N ILE A 20 3.97 -15.48 -7.74
CA ILE A 20 4.77 -16.67 -8.09
C ILE A 20 3.90 -17.93 -7.96
N GLN A 21 3.07 -18.03 -6.92
CA GLN A 21 2.14 -19.14 -6.74
C GLN A 21 1.14 -19.25 -7.90
N GLY A 22 0.69 -18.14 -8.47
CA GLY A 22 -0.20 -18.13 -9.64
C GLY A 22 0.45 -18.62 -10.93
N TYR A 23 1.78 -18.51 -11.06
CA TYR A 23 2.52 -19.01 -12.24
C TYR A 23 2.98 -20.47 -12.11
N PHE A 24 3.26 -20.93 -10.90
CA PHE A 24 3.89 -22.23 -10.65
C PHE A 24 3.03 -23.23 -9.86
N GLU A 25 1.83 -22.83 -9.43
CA GLU A 25 0.81 -23.70 -8.83
C GLU A 25 1.28 -24.52 -7.60
N PHE A 26 2.07 -23.92 -6.70
CA PHE A 26 2.48 -24.56 -5.44
C PHE A 26 1.61 -24.13 -4.24
N TYR A 27 1.85 -24.70 -3.07
CA TYR A 27 1.16 -24.33 -1.81
C TYR A 27 2.06 -23.51 -0.89
N VAL A 28 1.49 -22.49 -0.24
CA VAL A 28 2.17 -21.70 0.80
C VAL A 28 1.46 -21.96 2.12
N ILE A 29 2.13 -22.59 3.08
CA ILE A 29 1.54 -22.93 4.39
C ILE A 29 0.22 -23.72 4.22
N ASN A 30 0.21 -24.72 3.34
CA ASN A 30 -0.97 -25.51 2.94
C ASN A 30 -2.14 -24.70 2.33
N ALA A 31 -1.97 -23.41 2.02
CA ALA A 31 -2.95 -22.61 1.31
C ALA A 31 -2.69 -22.65 -0.20
N ASN A 32 -3.75 -22.85 -0.97
CA ASN A 32 -3.75 -22.71 -2.43
C ASN A 32 -3.67 -21.23 -2.84
N HIS A 33 -3.52 -20.98 -4.14
CA HIS A 33 -3.32 -19.63 -4.68
C HIS A 33 -4.43 -18.65 -4.25
N ALA A 34 -5.69 -19.03 -4.41
CA ALA A 34 -6.82 -18.19 -4.06
C ALA A 34 -6.87 -17.85 -2.56
N THR A 35 -6.67 -18.85 -1.70
CA THR A 35 -6.73 -18.68 -0.23
C THR A 35 -5.58 -17.81 0.27
N PHE A 36 -4.37 -18.06 -0.21
CA PHE A 36 -3.20 -17.26 0.15
C PHE A 36 -3.28 -15.84 -0.44
N GLY A 37 -3.84 -15.69 -1.64
CA GLY A 37 -4.11 -14.38 -2.25
C GLY A 37 -5.10 -13.54 -1.45
N PHE A 38 -6.17 -14.15 -0.92
CA PHE A 38 -7.12 -13.46 -0.06
C PHE A 38 -6.49 -12.99 1.24
N PHE A 39 -5.71 -13.86 1.90
CA PHE A 39 -4.93 -13.49 3.07
C PHE A 39 -3.99 -12.31 2.79
N THR A 40 -3.27 -12.38 1.67
CA THR A 40 -2.36 -11.32 1.21
C THR A 40 -3.08 -9.99 1.00
N ALA A 41 -4.26 -10.01 0.37
CA ALA A 41 -5.07 -8.82 0.14
C ALA A 41 -5.51 -8.15 1.46
N ILE A 42 -5.88 -8.93 2.48
CA ILE A 42 -6.24 -8.40 3.80
C ILE A 42 -5.04 -7.70 4.46
N ILE A 43 -3.88 -8.36 4.51
CA ILE A 43 -2.67 -7.80 5.12
C ILE A 43 -2.23 -6.55 4.37
N TYR A 44 -2.27 -6.56 3.04
CA TYR A 44 -1.97 -5.40 2.20
C TYR A 44 -2.92 -4.23 2.47
N LEU A 45 -4.24 -4.44 2.42
CA LEU A 45 -5.22 -3.37 2.67
C LEU A 45 -5.05 -2.77 4.07
N PHE A 46 -4.89 -3.62 5.09
CA PHE A 46 -4.64 -3.15 6.45
C PHE A 46 -3.39 -2.28 6.52
N THR A 47 -2.32 -2.67 5.84
CA THR A 47 -1.07 -1.91 5.78
C THR A 47 -1.24 -0.55 5.12
N GLU A 48 -1.89 -0.48 3.96
CA GLU A 48 -2.11 0.79 3.24
C GLU A 48 -3.04 1.73 4.00
N VAL A 49 -4.03 1.18 4.71
CA VAL A 49 -4.87 1.94 5.64
C VAL A 49 -4.02 2.53 6.77
N LEU A 50 -3.12 1.75 7.39
CA LEU A 50 -2.21 2.26 8.42
C LEU A 50 -1.26 3.35 7.88
N VAL A 51 -0.74 3.19 6.66
CA VAL A 51 0.05 4.23 5.99
C VAL A 51 -0.75 5.52 5.91
N MET A 52 -1.96 5.50 5.36
CA MET A 52 -2.78 6.70 5.22
C MET A 52 -3.15 7.32 6.58
N PHE A 53 -3.57 6.51 7.55
CA PHE A 53 -3.95 7.00 8.88
C PHE A 53 -2.78 7.61 9.65
N PHE A 54 -1.55 7.13 9.45
CA PHE A 54 -0.37 7.79 10.01
C PHE A 54 -0.30 9.26 9.59
N PHE A 55 -0.47 9.57 8.31
CA PHE A 55 -0.44 10.94 7.82
C PHE A 55 -1.68 11.75 8.21
N VAL A 56 -2.85 11.10 8.35
CA VAL A 56 -4.03 11.75 8.94
C VAL A 56 -3.71 12.21 10.36
N GLY A 57 -3.23 11.30 11.22
CA GLY A 57 -2.90 11.58 12.61
C GLY A 57 -1.84 12.68 12.75
N THR A 58 -0.72 12.58 12.03
CA THR A 58 0.33 13.60 12.11
C THR A 58 -0.13 14.97 11.62
N GLY A 59 -0.98 15.01 10.59
CA GLY A 59 -1.54 16.28 10.11
C GLY A 59 -2.48 16.94 11.12
N ILE A 60 -3.21 16.16 11.92
CA ILE A 60 -4.02 16.69 13.03
C ILE A 60 -3.09 17.27 14.10
N SER A 61 -2.07 16.53 14.53
CA SER A 61 -1.11 17.00 15.53
C SER A 61 -0.40 18.31 15.12
N ILE A 62 -0.01 18.44 13.84
CA ILE A 62 0.58 19.68 13.30
C ILE A 62 -0.41 20.84 13.37
N LYS A 63 -1.68 20.60 13.04
CA LYS A 63 -2.73 21.63 13.08
C LYS A 63 -2.97 22.13 14.51
N ASP A 64 -2.99 21.21 15.48
CA ASP A 64 -3.21 21.55 16.88
C ASP A 64 -2.00 22.31 17.46
N TYR A 65 -0.77 21.88 17.14
CA TYR A 65 0.46 22.61 17.50
C TYR A 65 0.47 24.07 17.00
N ILE A 66 0.05 24.29 15.75
CA ILE A 66 -0.03 25.65 15.17
C ILE A 66 -1.04 26.52 15.94
N LYS A 67 -2.20 25.96 16.29
CA LYS A 67 -3.24 26.68 17.06
C LYS A 67 -2.75 27.06 18.45
N GLU A 68 -2.07 26.14 19.14
CA GLU A 68 -1.61 26.36 20.51
C GLU A 68 -0.44 27.34 20.61
N LYS A 69 0.49 27.29 19.66
CA LYS A 69 1.75 28.06 19.72
C LYS A 69 1.77 29.29 18.80
N GLY A 70 0.70 29.54 18.03
CA GLY A 70 0.60 30.69 17.12
C GLY A 70 1.66 30.69 16.01
N VAL A 71 2.16 29.51 15.65
CA VAL A 71 3.30 29.35 14.72
C VAL A 71 2.87 29.55 13.27
N SER A 72 3.84 29.79 12.40
CA SER A 72 3.66 29.94 10.96
C SER A 72 2.82 28.82 10.32
N THR A 73 1.91 29.22 9.42
CA THR A 73 1.07 28.31 8.60
C THR A 73 1.89 27.49 7.58
N GLU A 74 3.18 27.76 7.43
CA GLU A 74 4.09 27.01 6.55
C GLU A 74 4.16 25.52 6.91
N PHE A 75 4.13 25.17 8.19
CA PHE A 75 4.12 23.76 8.63
C PHE A 75 2.87 23.01 8.13
N HIS A 76 1.71 23.67 8.18
CA HIS A 76 0.47 23.11 7.66
C HIS A 76 0.52 22.93 6.13
N LYS A 77 1.03 23.93 5.40
CA LYS A 77 1.20 23.83 3.94
C LYS A 77 2.12 22.68 3.56
N LYS A 78 3.25 22.50 4.26
CA LYS A 78 4.18 21.39 4.04
C LYS A 78 3.53 20.03 4.32
N SER A 79 2.78 19.90 5.43
CA SER A 79 2.03 18.68 5.74
C SER A 79 1.03 18.33 4.63
N LEU A 80 0.29 19.32 4.10
CA LEU A 80 -0.62 19.11 2.98
C LEU A 80 0.10 18.70 1.68
N ALA A 81 1.25 19.30 1.39
CA ALA A 81 2.05 18.97 0.21
C ALA A 81 2.53 17.50 0.25
N ILE A 82 2.95 17.02 1.43
CA ILE A 82 3.35 15.62 1.62
C ILE A 82 2.17 14.67 1.34
N LYS A 83 0.97 14.98 1.87
CA LYS A 83 -0.23 14.16 1.63
C LYS A 83 -0.60 14.11 0.15
N ARG A 84 -0.48 15.24 -0.57
CA ARG A 84 -0.73 15.30 -2.02
C ARG A 84 0.24 14.46 -2.84
N LYS A 85 1.47 14.29 -2.36
CA LYS A 85 2.46 13.40 -2.98
C LYS A 85 2.21 11.92 -2.64
N LEU A 86 1.74 11.65 -1.43
CA LEU A 86 1.53 10.30 -0.90
C LEU A 86 0.24 9.64 -1.42
N TYR A 87 -0.90 10.32 -1.30
CA TYR A 87 -2.21 9.68 -1.47
C TYR A 87 -2.49 9.20 -2.89
N PRO A 88 -2.20 9.95 -3.97
CA PRO A 88 -2.49 9.48 -5.33
C PRO A 88 -1.81 8.14 -5.68
N PRO A 89 -0.49 7.95 -5.51
CA PRO A 89 0.13 6.66 -5.81
C PRO A 89 -0.27 5.55 -4.83
N THR A 90 -0.52 5.85 -3.56
CA THR A 90 -1.06 4.85 -2.61
C THR A 90 -2.44 4.36 -3.04
N LEU A 91 -3.38 5.27 -3.31
CA LEU A 91 -4.74 4.92 -3.73
C LEU A 91 -4.76 4.21 -5.10
N ALA A 92 -3.93 4.66 -6.04
CA ALA A 92 -3.77 3.98 -7.33
C ALA A 92 -3.24 2.55 -7.13
N ASN A 93 -2.30 2.33 -6.21
CA ASN A 93 -1.80 1.00 -5.95
C ASN A 93 -2.85 0.11 -5.27
N VAL A 94 -3.61 0.63 -4.30
CA VAL A 94 -4.76 -0.06 -3.71
C VAL A 94 -5.75 -0.47 -4.78
N PHE A 95 -6.12 0.45 -5.67
CA PHE A 95 -7.00 0.14 -6.79
C PHE A 95 -6.44 -1.00 -7.67
N LEU A 96 -5.15 -0.93 -8.05
CA LEU A 96 -4.52 -1.96 -8.89
C LEU A 96 -4.46 -3.32 -8.20
N VAL A 97 -3.99 -3.40 -6.96
CA VAL A 97 -3.86 -4.65 -6.22
C VAL A 97 -5.22 -5.28 -5.96
N MET A 98 -6.24 -4.48 -5.62
CA MET A 98 -7.60 -4.99 -5.46
C MET A 98 -8.20 -5.46 -6.78
N THR A 99 -7.88 -4.78 -7.89
CA THR A 99 -8.28 -5.26 -9.23
C THR A 99 -7.63 -6.61 -9.53
N VAL A 100 -6.32 -6.79 -9.27
CA VAL A 100 -5.64 -8.09 -9.42
C VAL A 100 -6.40 -9.17 -8.64
N PHE A 101 -6.68 -8.93 -7.36
CA PHE A 101 -7.36 -9.90 -6.51
C PHE A 101 -8.76 -10.27 -7.02
N ILE A 102 -9.59 -9.28 -7.38
CA ILE A 102 -10.95 -9.53 -7.90
C ILE A 102 -10.90 -10.28 -9.22
N ILE A 103 -9.98 -9.90 -10.11
CA ILE A 103 -9.80 -10.56 -11.41
C ILE A 103 -9.27 -11.98 -11.24
N GLY A 104 -8.45 -12.26 -10.23
CA GLY A 104 -8.02 -13.61 -9.86
C GLY A 104 -9.20 -14.55 -9.63
N GLY A 105 -10.24 -14.10 -8.89
CA GLY A 105 -11.48 -14.87 -8.75
C GLY A 105 -12.20 -15.12 -10.08
N GLY A 106 -12.14 -14.18 -11.02
CA GLY A 106 -12.66 -14.35 -12.38
C GLY A 106 -11.87 -15.35 -13.24
N VAL A 107 -10.57 -15.53 -12.97
CA VAL A 107 -9.76 -16.59 -13.58
C VAL A 107 -10.14 -17.95 -12.99
N ASP A 108 -10.31 -18.03 -11.67
CA ASP A 108 -10.71 -19.26 -10.99
C ASP A 108 -12.09 -19.78 -11.45
N THR A 109 -13.02 -18.88 -11.83
CA THR A 109 -14.32 -19.25 -12.41
C THR A 109 -14.27 -19.48 -13.94
N GLY A 110 -13.10 -19.37 -14.57
CA GLY A 110 -12.92 -19.49 -16.02
C GLY A 110 -13.55 -18.34 -16.83
N SER A 111 -13.96 -17.25 -16.18
CA SER A 111 -14.59 -16.10 -16.82
C SER A 111 -13.58 -15.12 -17.44
N ILE A 112 -12.33 -15.15 -16.97
CA ILE A 112 -11.24 -14.28 -17.43
C ILE A 112 -10.00 -15.13 -17.75
N PRO A 113 -9.30 -14.88 -18.89
CA PRO A 113 -8.05 -15.55 -19.20
C PRO A 113 -6.94 -15.26 -18.17
N GLY A 114 -6.23 -16.29 -17.72
CA GLY A 114 -5.15 -16.16 -16.73
C GLY A 114 -4.00 -15.24 -17.16
N TRP A 115 -3.71 -15.11 -18.45
CA TRP A 115 -2.65 -14.23 -18.94
C TRP A 115 -2.95 -12.74 -18.68
N ILE A 116 -4.22 -12.32 -18.72
CA ILE A 116 -4.64 -10.95 -18.40
C ILE A 116 -4.36 -10.66 -16.93
N HIS A 117 -4.73 -11.61 -16.05
CA HIS A 117 -4.44 -11.54 -14.63
C HIS A 117 -2.94 -11.47 -14.34
N GLY A 118 -2.13 -12.30 -15.00
CA GLY A 118 -0.67 -12.31 -14.87
C GLY A 118 0.00 -10.99 -15.26
N VAL A 119 -0.40 -10.39 -16.39
CA VAL A 119 0.10 -9.08 -16.82
C VAL A 119 -0.30 -7.97 -15.84
N LEU A 120 -1.57 -7.97 -15.40
CA LEU A 120 -2.06 -7.01 -14.42
C LEU A 120 -1.30 -7.13 -13.08
N PHE A 121 -1.01 -8.35 -12.64
CA PHE A 121 -0.18 -8.60 -11.46
C PHE A 121 1.21 -7.98 -11.59
N LEU A 122 1.92 -8.20 -12.69
CA LEU A 122 3.27 -7.65 -12.90
C LEU A 122 3.26 -6.11 -12.87
N PHE A 123 2.24 -5.50 -13.49
CA PHE A 123 2.06 -4.05 -13.46
C PHE A 123 1.79 -3.54 -12.03
N ALA A 124 0.89 -4.20 -11.29
CA ALA A 124 0.58 -3.84 -9.91
C ALA A 124 1.79 -4.01 -8.98
N LEU A 125 2.60 -5.05 -9.18
CA LEU A 125 3.82 -5.32 -8.40
C LEU A 125 4.87 -4.24 -8.65
N TYR A 126 5.10 -3.89 -9.92
CA TYR A 126 5.99 -2.79 -10.28
C TYR A 126 5.53 -1.47 -9.65
N HIS A 127 4.23 -1.17 -9.78
CA HIS A 127 3.66 0.04 -9.20
C HIS A 127 3.80 0.03 -7.67
N PHE A 128 3.58 -1.10 -7.00
CA PHE A 128 3.74 -1.22 -5.54
C PHE A 128 5.17 -0.90 -5.11
N ALA A 129 6.18 -1.44 -5.80
CA ALA A 129 7.58 -1.13 -5.53
C ALA A 129 7.89 0.38 -5.64
N THR A 130 7.29 1.07 -6.62
CA THR A 130 7.45 2.54 -6.76
C THR A 130 6.68 3.32 -5.69
N THR A 131 5.49 2.85 -5.30
CA THR A 131 4.69 3.42 -4.22
C THR A 131 5.44 3.35 -2.89
N ILE A 132 6.09 2.23 -2.56
CA ILE A 132 6.90 2.07 -1.34
C ILE A 132 8.00 3.13 -1.26
N ARG A 133 8.70 3.41 -2.38
CA ARG A 133 9.74 4.47 -2.42
C ARG A 133 9.15 5.86 -2.15
N THR A 134 7.98 6.13 -2.71
CA THR A 134 7.27 7.40 -2.51
C THR A 134 6.82 7.53 -1.05
N GLN A 135 6.22 6.49 -0.48
CA GLN A 135 5.81 6.42 0.91
C GLN A 135 7.01 6.66 1.84
N HIS A 136 8.13 5.97 1.62
CA HIS A 136 9.35 6.17 2.41
C HIS A 136 9.82 7.62 2.40
N THR A 137 9.84 8.26 1.22
CA THR A 137 10.20 9.68 1.10
C THR A 137 9.25 10.57 1.90
N CYS A 138 7.94 10.34 1.76
CA CYS A 138 6.92 11.08 2.52
C CYS A 138 7.03 10.85 4.04
N PHE A 139 7.38 9.64 4.49
CA PHE A 139 7.62 9.37 5.91
C PHE A 139 8.79 10.19 6.43
N LYS A 140 9.91 10.21 5.71
CA LYS A 140 11.09 11.04 6.08
C LYS A 140 10.73 12.52 6.15
N ASP A 141 10.07 13.04 5.11
CA ASP A 141 9.67 14.44 5.05
C ASP A 141 8.72 14.81 6.20
N ASN A 142 7.76 13.93 6.52
CA ASN A 142 6.80 14.17 7.60
C ASN A 142 7.45 14.07 8.99
N THR A 143 8.39 13.14 9.20
CA THR A 143 9.14 13.05 10.46
C THR A 143 10.00 14.29 10.69
N ALA A 144 10.65 14.82 9.64
CA ALA A 144 11.43 16.05 9.71
C ALA A 144 10.58 17.33 9.96
N LEU A 145 9.26 17.26 9.82
CA LEU A 145 8.35 18.35 10.21
C LEU A 145 7.95 18.30 11.69
N ILE A 146 8.04 17.13 12.33
CA ILE A 146 7.57 16.90 13.69
C ILE A 146 8.72 16.95 14.70
N LEU A 147 9.90 16.46 14.32
CA LEU A 147 11.13 16.48 15.12
C LEU A 147 11.95 17.73 14.80
#